data_AF-A0A6G4A4T4-F1
#
_entry.id   AF-A0A6G4A4T4-F1
#
_cell.length_a   1.000
_cell.length_b   1.000
_cell.length_c   1.000
_cell.angle_alpha   90.00
_cell.angle_beta   90.00
_cell.angle_gamma   90.00
#
_symmetry.space_group_name_H-M   'P 1'
#
loop_
_entity.id
_entity.type
_entity.pdbx_description
1 polymer ?
#
loop_
_entity_poly.entity_id
_entity_poly.type
_entity_poly.pdbx_seq_one_letter_code
_entity_poly.pdbx_strand_id
1 'polypeptide(L)' 'MFLCDGGSNQHASTAFLGRYVRNNFPMHLFGKEGDQEEVDVVGSLCTPTDVLGQKVMLAWADL' A
#
# COMPACT_ATOMS: atom_id res chain seq x y z
N MET A 1 -9.38 -0.77 3.23
CA MET A 1 -8.33 -1.62 2.64
C MET A 1 -8.40 -1.45 1.13
N PHE A 2 -7.28 -1.13 0.49
CA PHE A 2 -7.18 -1.01 -0.97
C PHE A 2 -6.40 -2.18 -1.55
N LEU A 3 -6.99 -2.81 -2.57
CA LEU A 3 -6.38 -3.89 -3.34
C LEU A 3 -5.82 -3.33 -4.64
N CYS A 4 -4.50 -3.40 -4.79
CA CYS A 4 -3.81 -2.99 -6.00
C CYS A 4 -3.59 -4.17 -6.94
N ASP A 5 -3.46 -3.88 -8.23
CA ASP A 5 -3.02 -4.83 -9.26
C ASP A 5 -1.51 -5.12 -9.17
N GLY A 6 -0.71 -4.15 -8.73
CA GLY A 6 0.70 -4.29 -8.39
C GLY A 6 0.93 -4.67 -6.93
N GLY A 7 2.01 -5.42 -6.67
CA GLY A 7 2.34 -5.88 -5.33
C GLY A 7 3.83 -6.13 -5.13
N SER A 8 4.15 -7.03 -4.21
CA SER A 8 5.48 -7.44 -3.80
C SER A 8 6.37 -8.00 -4.93
N ASN A 9 5.78 -8.57 -5.98
CA ASN A 9 6.54 -9.02 -7.17
C ASN A 9 7.16 -7.84 -7.94
N GLN A 10 6.51 -6.67 -7.92
CA GLN A 10 6.97 -5.44 -8.57
C GLN A 10 7.68 -4.50 -7.57
N HIS A 11 7.24 -4.50 -6.31
CA HIS A 11 7.63 -3.56 -5.26
C HIS A 11 8.08 -4.27 -3.98
N ALA A 12 9.00 -5.23 -4.09
CA ALA A 12 9.51 -6.03 -2.96
C ALA A 12 10.06 -5.17 -1.79
N SER A 13 10.67 -4.02 -2.09
CA SER A 13 11.19 -3.10 -1.06
C SER A 13 10.11 -2.44 -0.21
N THR A 14 8.91 -2.28 -0.78
CA THR A 14 7.72 -1.72 -0.11
C THR A 14 7.05 -2.79 0.72
N ALA A 15 6.96 -4.01 0.19
CA ALA A 15 6.39 -5.19 0.86
C ALA A 15 7.31 -5.84 1.92
N PHE A 16 8.38 -5.16 2.34
CA PHE A 16 9.32 -5.64 3.35
C PHE A 16 9.96 -7.02 3.04
N LEU A 17 10.06 -7.39 1.76
CA LEU A 17 10.65 -8.67 1.36
C LEU A 17 12.18 -8.58 1.25
N GLY A 18 12.87 -9.54 1.88
CA GLY A 18 14.32 -9.71 1.76
C GLY A 18 15.17 -8.63 2.44
N ARG A 19 14.60 -7.90 3.41
CA ARG A 19 15.30 -6.83 4.14
C ARG A 19 15.03 -6.90 5.64
N TYR A 20 15.95 -6.35 6.43
CA TYR A 20 15.82 -6.25 7.89
C TYR A 20 15.01 -5.02 8.33
N VAL A 21 15.03 -3.95 7.55
CA VAL A 21 14.31 -2.69 7.83
C VAL A 21 13.20 -2.48 6.80
N ARG A 22 12.01 -2.11 7.28
CA ARG A 22 10.87 -1.77 6.43
C ARG A 22 11.01 -0.36 5.90
N ASN A 23 10.84 -0.19 4.59
CA ASN A 23 10.81 1.12 3.96
C ASN A 23 9.36 1.60 3.92
N ASN A 24 9.04 2.63 4.70
CA ASN A 24 7.74 3.29 4.66
C ASN A 24 7.78 4.39 3.59
N PHE A 25 7.65 3.99 2.32
CA PHE A 25 7.61 4.95 1.22
C PHE A 25 6.36 5.83 1.33
N PRO A 26 6.45 7.13 1.03
CA PRO A 26 5.28 8.01 0.96
C PRO A 26 4.26 7.46 -0.05
N MET A 27 2.98 7.50 0.32
CA MET A 27 1.88 7.04 -0.53
C MET A 27 0.85 8.15 -0.65
N HIS A 28 0.37 8.36 -1.88
CA HIS A 28 -0.65 9.34 -2.20
C HIS A 28 -1.54 8.78 -3.31
N LEU A 29 -2.83 9.12 -3.27
CA LEU A 29 -3.75 8.80 -4.35
C LEU A 29 -3.72 9.92 -5.39
N PHE A 30 -3.38 9.58 -6.64
CA PHE A 30 -3.23 10.58 -7.68
C PHE A 30 -4.59 11.22 -8.05
N GLY A 31 -4.65 12.55 -8.10
CA GLY A 31 -5.84 13.29 -8.50
C GLY A 31 -6.97 13.32 -7.46
N LYS A 32 -6.73 12.87 -6.22
CA LYS A 32 -7.66 13.03 -5.10
C LYS A 32 -7.00 13.88 -4.01
N GLU A 33 -7.75 14.86 -3.53
CA GLU A 33 -7.43 15.71 -2.39
C GLU A 33 -8.66 15.75 -1.48
N GLY A 34 -8.47 15.93 -0.17
CA GLY A 34 -9.56 16.03 0.80
C GLY A 34 -9.45 15.03 1.95
N ASP A 35 -10.61 14.58 2.45
CA ASP A 35 -10.72 13.74 3.63
C ASP A 35 -9.91 12.44 3.48
N GLN A 36 -9.15 12.13 4.53
CA GLN A 36 -8.30 10.96 4.59
C GLN A 36 -8.90 9.90 5.50
N GLU A 37 -8.76 8.65 5.09
CA GLU A 37 -9.06 7.47 5.90
C GLU A 37 -7.80 6.64 6.14
N GLU A 38 -7.75 5.99 7.30
CA GLU A 38 -6.71 5.01 7.61
C GLU A 38 -7.01 3.71 6.87
N VAL A 39 -6.11 3.30 5.97
CA VAL A 39 -6.27 2.09 5.17
C VAL A 39 -4.99 1.27 5.10
N ASP A 40 -5.15 -0.04 4.99
CA ASP A 40 -4.10 -0.94 4.54
C ASP A 40 -4.11 -1.03 3.01
N VAL A 41 -2.93 -0.96 2.39
CA VAL A 41 -2.71 -1.07 0.94
C VAL A 41 -2.02 -2.40 0.67
N VAL A 42 -2.68 -3.28 -0.08
CA VAL A 42 -2.18 -4.62 -0.40
C VAL A 42 -2.05 -4.82 -1.90
N GLY A 43 -1.17 -5.73 -2.30
CA GLY A 43 -1.09 -6.18 -3.69
C GLY A 43 -2.08 -7.30 -3.99
N SER A 44 -2.09 -7.74 -5.25
CA SER A 44 -3.04 -8.73 -5.76
C SER A 44 -2.77 -10.17 -5.35
N LEU A 45 -1.64 -10.45 -4.70
CA LEU A 45 -1.29 -11.80 -4.28
C LEU A 45 -2.02 -12.09 -2.97
N CYS A 46 -2.77 -13.19 -2.93
CA CYS A 46 -3.45 -13.69 -1.73
C CYS A 46 -2.46 -14.28 -0.71
N THR A 47 -1.40 -13.54 -0.38
CA THR A 47 -0.36 -13.93 0.57
C THR A 47 -0.27 -12.88 1.68
N PRO A 48 -0.01 -13.29 2.93
CA PRO A 48 0.07 -12.35 4.05
C PRO A 48 1.23 -11.36 3.94
N THR A 49 2.21 -11.63 3.07
CA THR A 49 3.37 -10.78 2.81
C THR A 49 3.12 -9.73 1.73
N ASP A 50 2.02 -9.80 0.98
CA ASP A 50 1.74 -8.88 -0.12
C ASP A 50 1.08 -7.58 0.36
N VAL A 51 1.74 -6.94 1.33
CA VAL A 51 1.25 -5.74 2.00
C VAL A 51 2.21 -4.60 1.71
N LEU A 52 1.76 -3.62 0.94
CA LEU A 52 2.56 -2.46 0.57
C LEU A 52 2.61 -1.44 1.72
N GLY A 53 1.46 -1.16 2.34
CA GLY A 53 1.32 -0.16 3.40
C GLY A 53 0.33 -0.60 4.45
N GLN A 54 0.63 -0.30 5.72
CA GLN A 54 -0.30 -0.53 6.82
C GLN A 54 -0.60 0.77 7.52
N LYS A 55 -1.87 0.98 7.88
CA LYS A 55 -2.35 2.18 8.58
C LYS A 55 -1.91 3.47 7.91
N VAL A 56 -2.06 3.51 6.58
CA VAL A 56 -1.69 4.66 5.77
C VAL A 56 -2.88 5.60 5.69
N MET A 57 -2.67 6.88 5.95
CA MET A 57 -3.68 7.91 5.71
C MET A 57 -3.71 8.25 4.22
N LEU A 58 -4.78 7.87 3.53
CA LEU A 58 -4.98 8.17 2.10
C LEU A 58 -6.31 8.87 1.88
N ALA A 59 -6.37 9.71 0.84
CA ALA A 59 -7.62 10.32 0.42
C ALA A 59 -8.66 9.24 0.08
N TRP A 60 -9.93 9.53 0.38
CA TRP A 60 -11.02 8.60 0.10
C TRP A 60 -11.07 8.22 -1.40
N ALA A 61 -11.20 6.91 -1.65
CA ALA A 61 -11.32 6.37 -2.99
C ALA A 61 -12.80 6.02 -3.26
N ASP A 62 -13.58 7.01 -3.69
CA ASP A 62 -14.89 6.81 -4.31
C ASP A 62 -14.66 6.15 -5.68
N LEU A 63 -14.75 4.82 -5.69
CA LEU A 63 -14.71 3.94 -6.87
C LEU A 63 -16.12 3.52 -7.28
#